data_AF-A0A961G6M1-F1
#
_entry.id   AF-A0A961G6M1-F1
#
_cell.length_a   1.000
_cell.length_b   1.000
_cell.length_c   1.000
_cell.angle_alpha   90.00
_cell.angle_beta   90.00
_cell.angle_gamma   90.00
#
_symmetry.space_group_name_H-M   'P 1'
#
loop_
_entity.id
_entity.type
_entity.pdbx_description
1 polymer ?
#
loop_
_entity_poly.entity_id
_entity_poly.type
_entity_poly.pdbx_seq_one_letter_code
_entity_poly.pdbx_strand_id
1 'polypeptide(L)'
;RPVMQAPARQTLCSRLRDKLKAFREWIDPWCFVAGTLVATPAGAVPIESVRAGDLVWSRDPDTFLTEPRPVRETYVSHPAEWFHVGVDRDGDHRADETISGTGSHPWYVLTPGRVGFVPARELQAGDILSLRDGTRAWVTDKTREVAPPGQTFTTYNFAVADHHTYFAGQGGVWVHNVCGKLLDEYTVFHKAKLDELTGGGAPAPAQWDEAFDSILQKLKADSRVPENEYGDVIGSLLTNPPVGIPRIGTLVKSPTFTNTNKVWDSAVTGLRYGPDKNYGNRVKHVLRHAEDQPNRKGKHGVFDAGPKGFLKVVDEGWLLKQSDPSSILKHTTGVSPITGGPREVFVIEMGRRIGFEGGKAGAQAGLPTATKLRLIIDDGKDVLSAFPTVSP
;
A
#
# COMPACT_ATOMS: atom_id res chain seq x y z
N ARG A 1 35.47 -27.98 12.40
CA ARG A 1 34.07 -27.92 11.89
C ARG A 1 34.01 -26.80 10.86
N PRO A 2 33.31 -26.96 9.71
CA PRO A 2 33.50 -26.05 8.59
C PRO A 2 32.95 -24.66 8.94
N VAL A 3 33.80 -23.66 8.80
CA VAL A 3 33.46 -22.24 8.93
C VAL A 3 32.50 -21.90 7.79
N MET A 4 31.37 -21.26 8.11
CA MET A 4 30.41 -20.77 7.11
C MET A 4 31.17 -19.91 6.09
N GLN A 5 31.08 -20.24 4.80
CA GLN A 5 31.89 -19.57 3.77
C GLN A 5 31.54 -18.07 3.69
N ALA A 6 32.56 -17.22 3.57
CA ALA A 6 32.45 -15.74 3.58
C ALA A 6 31.33 -15.14 2.69
N PRO A 7 31.03 -15.67 1.48
CA PRO A 7 29.94 -15.14 0.64
C PRO A 7 28.54 -15.35 1.25
N ALA A 8 28.32 -16.45 1.96
CA ALA A 8 27.06 -16.75 2.65
C ALA A 8 26.87 -15.82 3.86
N ARG A 9 27.96 -15.52 4.58
CA ARG A 9 27.99 -14.55 5.69
C ARG A 9 27.64 -13.13 5.20
N GLN A 10 28.24 -12.69 4.10
CA GLN A 10 28.00 -11.36 3.54
C GLN A 10 26.57 -11.18 3.02
N THR A 11 26.02 -12.21 2.37
CA THR A 11 24.63 -12.25 1.90
C THR A 11 23.63 -12.21 3.07
N LEU A 12 23.92 -12.93 4.15
CA LEU A 12 23.10 -12.94 5.35
C LEU A 12 23.14 -11.57 6.07
N CYS A 13 24.32 -10.96 6.23
CA CYS A 13 24.48 -9.62 6.81
C CYS A 13 23.77 -8.54 5.99
N SER A 14 23.80 -8.60 4.66
CA SER A 14 23.04 -7.68 3.79
C SER A 14 21.54 -7.83 4.01
N ARG A 15 21.01 -9.06 4.00
CA ARG A 15 19.59 -9.33 4.25
C ARG A 15 19.15 -8.86 5.65
N LEU A 16 20.03 -8.98 6.64
CA LEU A 16 19.80 -8.51 8.00
C LEU A 16 19.72 -6.98 8.05
N ARG A 17 20.64 -6.29 7.37
CA ARG A 17 20.67 -4.84 7.24
C ARG A 17 19.42 -4.31 6.55
N ASP A 18 19.01 -4.93 5.45
CA ASP A 18 17.81 -4.54 4.70
C ASP A 18 16.53 -4.75 5.52
N LYS A 19 16.45 -5.87 6.26
CA LYS A 19 15.31 -6.15 7.15
C LYS A 19 15.26 -5.24 8.37
N LEU A 20 16.40 -4.89 8.96
CA LEU A 20 16.48 -3.95 10.09
C LEU A 20 16.22 -2.51 9.65
N LYS A 21 16.61 -2.14 8.43
CA LYS A 21 16.20 -0.86 7.81
C LYS A 21 14.68 -0.82 7.64
N ALA A 22 14.08 -1.87 7.08
CA ALA A 22 12.63 -1.99 6.95
C ALA A 22 11.92 -1.99 8.31
N PHE A 23 12.50 -2.63 9.34
CA PHE A 23 11.99 -2.63 10.71
C PHE A 23 12.10 -1.24 11.36
N ARG A 24 13.18 -0.49 11.12
CA ARG A 24 13.35 0.88 11.60
C ARG A 24 12.39 1.85 10.92
N GLU A 25 12.17 1.70 9.62
CA GLU A 25 11.15 2.45 8.87
C GLU A 25 9.71 2.11 9.34
N TRP A 26 9.52 0.93 9.92
CA TRP A 26 8.28 0.48 10.55
C TRP A 26 8.09 0.99 12.00
N ILE A 27 9.19 1.35 12.69
CA ILE A 27 9.19 1.89 14.06
C ILE A 27 9.21 3.43 14.08
N ASP A 28 9.63 4.08 13.00
CA ASP A 28 9.52 5.54 12.88
C ASP A 28 8.04 5.93 12.92
N PRO A 29 7.61 6.75 13.90
CA PRO A 29 6.21 7.05 14.12
C PRO A 29 5.64 7.77 12.90
N TRP A 30 4.53 7.29 12.35
CA TRP A 30 3.88 7.92 11.19
C TRP A 30 3.12 9.16 11.66
N CYS A 31 3.70 10.35 11.57
CA CYS A 31 3.13 11.54 12.20
C CYS A 31 3.23 12.78 11.32
N PHE A 32 2.39 13.78 11.58
CA PHE A 32 2.42 15.10 10.97
C PHE A 32 2.63 16.21 11.99
N VAL A 33 3.03 17.39 11.52
CA VAL A 33 3.22 18.58 12.37
C VAL A 33 1.89 19.18 12.84
N ALA A 34 1.93 19.93 13.94
CA ALA A 34 0.77 20.74 14.37
C ALA A 34 0.27 21.65 13.23
N GLY A 35 -1.04 21.87 13.17
CA GLY A 35 -1.69 22.65 12.12
C GLY A 35 -1.97 21.85 10.84
N THR A 36 -1.42 20.64 10.69
CA THR A 36 -1.78 19.77 9.56
C THR A 36 -3.27 19.47 9.61
N LEU A 37 -4.01 19.86 8.58
CA LEU A 37 -5.45 19.68 8.53
C LEU A 37 -5.82 18.20 8.33
N VAL A 38 -6.89 17.77 8.99
CA VAL A 38 -7.48 16.44 8.87
C VAL A 38 -8.93 16.60 8.43
N ALA A 39 -9.33 15.89 7.38
CA ALA A 39 -10.69 15.99 6.87
C ALA A 39 -11.68 15.27 7.79
N THR A 40 -12.67 16.01 8.31
CA THR A 40 -13.80 15.44 9.08
C THR A 40 -15.14 15.71 8.37
N PRO A 41 -16.23 15.02 8.72
CA PRO A 41 -17.57 15.35 8.24
C PRO A 41 -18.02 16.79 8.57
N ALA A 42 -17.50 17.38 9.64
CA ALA A 42 -17.84 18.75 10.08
C ALA A 42 -16.93 19.83 9.47
N GLY A 43 -15.93 19.45 8.67
CA GLY A 43 -14.91 20.34 8.13
C GLY A 43 -13.49 19.88 8.46
N ALA A 44 -12.49 20.54 7.88
CA ALA A 44 -11.10 20.22 8.19
C ALA A 44 -10.71 20.80 9.57
N VAL A 45 -10.02 20.02 10.39
CA VAL A 45 -9.53 20.44 11.71
C VAL A 45 -8.03 20.15 11.86
N PRO A 46 -7.27 20.91 12.66
CA PRO A 46 -5.86 20.60 12.92
C PRO A 46 -5.67 19.24 13.59
N ILE A 47 -4.63 18.50 13.20
CA ILE A 47 -4.36 17.13 13.67
C ILE A 47 -4.23 17.02 15.20
N GLU A 48 -3.66 18.03 15.85
CA GLU A 48 -3.49 18.10 17.31
C GLU A 48 -4.81 18.30 18.06
N SER A 49 -5.89 18.67 17.36
CA SER A 49 -7.22 18.87 17.94
C SER A 49 -8.11 17.62 17.87
N VAL A 50 -7.73 16.64 17.04
CA VAL A 50 -8.44 15.38 16.86
C VAL A 50 -8.39 14.56 18.14
N ARG A 51 -9.54 14.02 18.57
CA ARG A 51 -9.69 13.19 19.77
C ARG A 51 -10.27 11.82 19.46
N ALA A 52 -10.02 10.87 20.35
CA ALA A 52 -10.69 9.57 20.31
C ALA A 52 -12.22 9.76 20.35
N GLY A 53 -12.91 9.06 19.47
CA GLY A 53 -14.36 9.20 19.25
C GLY A 53 -14.74 10.17 18.13
N ASP A 54 -13.87 11.08 17.72
CA ASP A 54 -14.13 11.96 16.58
C ASP A 54 -14.29 11.15 15.29
N LEU A 55 -15.11 11.65 14.36
CA LEU A 55 -15.24 11.06 13.03
C LEU A 55 -14.29 11.76 12.06
N VAL A 56 -13.49 10.99 11.35
CA VAL A 56 -12.65 11.47 10.24
C VAL A 56 -13.08 10.79 8.95
N TRP A 57 -12.92 11.48 7.81
CA TRP A 57 -13.05 10.82 6.53
C TRP A 57 -11.93 9.81 6.35
N SER A 58 -12.29 8.61 5.95
CA SER A 58 -11.36 7.51 5.74
C SER A 58 -11.74 6.75 4.48
N ARG A 59 -10.75 6.25 3.76
CA ARG A 59 -10.97 5.45 2.55
C ARG A 59 -10.40 4.07 2.75
N ASP A 60 -11.25 3.07 2.60
CA ASP A 60 -10.86 1.67 2.72
C ASP A 60 -9.76 1.38 1.69
N PRO A 61 -8.54 1.00 2.12
CA PRO A 61 -7.47 0.74 1.18
C PRO A 61 -7.78 -0.42 0.26
N ASP A 62 -8.67 -1.36 0.62
CA ASP A 62 -9.08 -2.51 -0.20
C ASP A 62 -10.21 -2.18 -1.18
N THR A 63 -11.26 -1.50 -0.70
CA THR A 63 -12.46 -1.24 -1.51
C THR A 63 -12.53 0.16 -2.12
N PHE A 64 -11.65 1.07 -1.69
CA PHE A 64 -11.67 2.51 -1.98
C PHE A 64 -12.97 3.23 -1.61
N LEU A 65 -13.84 2.58 -0.84
CA LEU A 65 -15.03 3.22 -0.33
C LEU A 65 -14.63 4.28 0.70
N THR A 66 -15.10 5.51 0.51
CA THR A 66 -14.79 6.64 1.39
C THR A 66 -15.97 6.90 2.32
N GLU A 67 -15.77 6.73 3.62
CA GLU A 67 -16.80 6.85 4.65
C GLU A 67 -16.21 7.46 5.94
N PRO A 68 -17.02 8.09 6.80
CA PRO A 68 -16.56 8.52 8.11
C PRO A 68 -16.23 7.31 8.99
N ARG A 69 -15.07 7.33 9.64
CA ARG A 69 -14.66 6.31 10.60
C ARG A 69 -14.25 6.96 11.93
N PRO A 70 -14.56 6.33 13.07
CA PRO A 70 -14.18 6.86 14.36
C PRO A 70 -12.67 6.74 14.60
N VAL A 71 -12.10 7.79 15.16
CA VAL A 71 -10.76 7.79 15.73
C VAL A 71 -10.78 6.93 16.99
N ARG A 72 -9.85 5.98 17.09
CA ARG A 72 -9.74 5.05 18.21
C ARG A 72 -8.85 5.62 19.30
N GLU A 73 -7.69 6.13 18.92
CA GLU A 73 -6.61 6.55 19.80
C GLU A 73 -5.81 7.66 19.12
N THR A 74 -5.13 8.48 19.92
CA THR A 74 -4.29 9.60 19.46
C THR A 74 -2.87 9.45 20.02
N TYR A 75 -1.88 9.88 19.26
CA TYR A 75 -0.46 9.71 19.58
C TYR A 75 0.29 11.02 19.38
N VAL A 76 1.26 11.29 20.26
CA VAL A 76 2.22 12.38 20.13
C VAL A 76 3.62 11.79 20.13
N SER A 77 4.45 12.20 19.17
CA SER A 77 5.81 11.70 19.03
C SER A 77 6.81 12.83 18.85
N HIS A 78 8.08 12.52 19.09
CA HIS A 78 9.17 13.50 19.13
C HIS A 78 10.33 13.09 18.21
N PRO A 79 10.15 13.13 16.87
CA PRO A 79 11.18 12.71 15.95
C PRO A 79 12.32 13.74 15.87
N ALA A 80 13.53 13.26 15.60
CA ALA A 80 14.70 14.11 15.35
C ALA A 80 14.78 14.61 13.90
N GLU A 81 13.90 14.11 13.02
CA GLU A 81 13.83 14.54 11.62
C GLU A 81 12.40 14.49 11.10
N TRP A 82 12.10 15.32 10.12
CA TRP A 82 10.88 15.26 9.32
C TRP A 82 11.15 15.68 7.87
N PHE A 83 10.11 15.60 7.05
CA PHE A 83 10.15 15.98 5.64
C PHE A 83 9.02 16.97 5.35
N HIS A 84 9.31 17.95 4.49
CA HIS A 84 8.33 18.85 3.90
C HIS A 84 8.03 18.40 2.48
N VAL A 85 6.77 18.17 2.17
CA VAL A 85 6.31 17.77 0.83
C VAL A 85 5.43 18.89 0.29
N GLY A 86 5.87 19.51 -0.81
CA GLY A 86 5.06 20.48 -1.54
C GLY A 86 3.98 19.76 -2.37
N VAL A 87 2.74 20.24 -2.28
CA VAL A 87 1.58 19.65 -2.94
C VAL A 87 0.93 20.71 -3.83
N ASP A 88 0.93 20.44 -5.13
CA ASP A 88 0.28 21.20 -6.20
C ASP A 88 -1.06 20.54 -6.54
N ARG A 89 -2.17 21.26 -6.39
CA ARG A 89 -3.52 20.73 -6.63
C ARG A 89 -4.13 21.23 -7.94
N ASP A 90 -3.58 22.27 -8.55
CA ASP A 90 -4.12 22.88 -9.77
C ASP A 90 -3.29 22.60 -11.03
N GLY A 91 -2.09 22.04 -10.87
CA GLY A 91 -1.18 21.62 -11.93
C GLY A 91 -0.30 22.74 -12.46
N ASP A 92 -0.18 23.88 -11.79
CA ASP A 92 0.64 25.02 -12.20
C ASP A 92 2.15 24.84 -11.91
N HIS A 93 2.52 23.69 -11.36
CA HIS A 93 3.87 23.33 -10.90
C HIS A 93 4.37 24.12 -9.69
N ARG A 94 3.46 24.67 -8.87
CA ARG A 94 3.77 25.34 -7.60
C ARG A 94 2.97 24.70 -6.48
N ALA A 95 3.58 24.64 -5.30
CA ALA A 95 2.92 24.10 -4.14
C ALA A 95 1.81 25.05 -3.67
N ASP A 96 0.56 24.59 -3.66
CA ASP A 96 -0.56 25.25 -2.98
C ASP A 96 -0.40 25.17 -1.46
N GLU A 97 0.12 24.04 -0.99
CA GLU A 97 0.39 23.78 0.41
C GLU A 97 1.66 22.95 0.59
N THR A 98 2.20 23.00 1.81
CA THR A 98 3.28 22.11 2.23
C THR A 98 2.82 21.32 3.43
N ILE A 99 2.80 20.00 3.29
CA ILE A 99 2.46 19.09 4.39
C ILE A 99 3.77 18.53 4.93
N SER A 100 3.94 18.64 6.25
CA SER A 100 5.18 18.27 6.92
C SER A 100 4.95 17.14 7.90
N GLY A 101 5.83 16.14 7.91
CA GLY A 101 5.67 14.96 8.74
C GLY A 101 6.86 14.00 8.65
N THR A 102 6.75 12.86 9.33
CA THR A 102 7.84 11.88 9.35
C THR A 102 8.03 11.24 7.99
N GLY A 103 9.28 10.90 7.67
CA GLY A 103 9.64 10.34 6.36
C GLY A 103 9.02 8.97 6.10
N SER A 104 8.64 8.21 7.13
CA SER A 104 8.01 6.89 7.01
C SER A 104 6.50 6.96 6.76
N HIS A 105 5.86 8.12 6.91
CA HIS A 105 4.40 8.23 6.75
C HIS A 105 4.00 7.87 5.31
N PRO A 106 3.10 6.89 5.07
CA PRO A 106 2.76 6.47 3.72
C PRO A 106 1.66 7.32 3.07
N TRP A 107 1.89 7.73 1.83
CA TRP A 107 1.01 8.54 1.00
C TRP A 107 0.53 7.74 -0.20
N TYR A 108 -0.75 7.81 -0.55
CA TYR A 108 -1.27 7.05 -1.67
C TYR A 108 -0.92 7.72 -3.01
N VAL A 109 0.04 7.12 -3.70
CA VAL A 109 0.53 7.53 -5.02
C VAL A 109 -0.27 6.83 -6.11
N LEU A 110 -0.58 7.59 -7.16
CA LEU A 110 -1.26 7.19 -8.40
C LEU A 110 -0.31 7.21 -9.61
N THR A 111 0.96 7.56 -9.41
CA THR A 111 1.98 7.53 -10.46
C THR A 111 2.11 6.12 -11.04
N PRO A 112 2.01 5.96 -12.36
CA PRO A 112 2.39 4.74 -13.08
C PRO A 112 3.63 4.04 -12.51
N GLY A 113 3.51 2.74 -12.20
CA GLY A 113 4.61 1.93 -11.67
C GLY A 113 4.94 2.14 -10.19
N ARG A 114 4.28 3.09 -9.51
CA ARG A 114 4.45 3.38 -8.07
C ARG A 114 3.10 3.48 -7.34
N VAL A 115 2.03 2.92 -7.94
CA VAL A 115 0.69 3.00 -7.38
C VAL A 115 0.60 2.25 -6.06
N GLY A 116 0.14 2.95 -5.03
CA GLY A 116 0.01 2.42 -3.67
C GLY A 116 0.54 3.38 -2.62
N PHE A 117 0.61 2.92 -1.37
CA PHE A 117 1.16 3.69 -0.27
C PHE A 117 2.69 3.71 -0.36
N VAL A 118 3.24 4.91 -0.60
CA VAL A 118 4.68 5.18 -0.70
C VAL A 118 5.10 6.06 0.48
N PRO A 119 6.18 5.72 1.21
CA PRO A 119 6.69 6.57 2.30
C PRO A 119 7.02 7.99 1.82
N ALA A 120 6.74 9.01 2.64
CA ALA A 120 7.04 10.41 2.31
C ALA A 120 8.50 10.61 1.87
N ARG A 121 9.47 9.96 2.53
CA ARG A 121 10.90 10.01 2.18
C ARG A 121 11.22 9.43 0.80
N GLU A 122 10.32 8.67 0.20
CA GLU A 122 10.47 8.08 -1.13
C GLU A 122 9.70 8.82 -2.22
N LEU A 123 8.79 9.75 -1.87
CA LEU A 123 8.09 10.58 -2.85
C LEU A 123 9.05 11.33 -3.78
N GLN A 124 8.70 11.46 -5.05
CA GLN A 124 9.47 12.14 -6.08
C GLN A 124 8.68 13.32 -6.62
N ALA A 125 9.37 14.37 -7.06
CA ALA A 125 8.73 15.44 -7.80
C ALA A 125 8.01 14.86 -9.04
N GLY A 126 6.78 15.30 -9.26
CA GLY A 126 5.86 14.78 -10.27
C GLY A 126 5.02 13.58 -9.81
N ASP A 127 5.23 13.03 -8.61
CA ASP A 127 4.36 11.96 -8.11
C ASP A 127 2.91 12.45 -8.00
N ILE A 128 1.98 11.65 -8.52
CA ILE A 128 0.55 11.95 -8.51
C ILE A 128 -0.04 11.40 -7.21
N LEU A 129 -0.71 12.24 -6.43
CA LEU A 129 -1.31 11.90 -5.14
C LEU A 129 -2.83 11.77 -5.26
N SER A 130 -3.42 10.86 -4.48
CA SER A 130 -4.89 10.73 -4.39
C SER A 130 -5.47 11.67 -3.34
N LEU A 131 -6.50 12.45 -3.72
CA LEU A 131 -7.22 13.35 -2.82
C LEU A 131 -8.58 12.77 -2.36
N ARG A 132 -9.14 13.37 -1.30
CA ARG A 132 -10.40 12.97 -0.65
C ARG A 132 -11.59 12.94 -1.60
N ASP A 133 -11.71 13.96 -2.44
CA ASP A 133 -12.82 14.13 -3.40
C ASP A 133 -12.67 13.30 -4.67
N GLY A 134 -11.61 12.48 -4.77
CA GLY A 134 -11.31 11.66 -5.93
C GLY A 134 -10.47 12.36 -6.99
N THR A 135 -10.14 13.64 -6.80
CA THR A 135 -9.19 14.36 -7.65
C THR A 135 -7.74 13.99 -7.30
N ARG A 136 -6.79 14.68 -7.93
CA ARG A 136 -5.37 14.39 -7.85
C ARG A 136 -4.59 15.66 -7.52
N ALA A 137 -3.43 15.47 -6.92
CA ALA A 137 -2.43 16.51 -6.74
C ALA A 137 -1.06 15.98 -7.21
N TRP A 138 -0.08 16.85 -7.33
CA TRP A 138 1.29 16.53 -7.71
C TRP A 138 2.26 16.93 -6.61
N VAL A 139 3.27 16.09 -6.37
CA VAL A 139 4.40 16.46 -5.54
C VAL A 139 5.28 17.43 -6.33
N THR A 140 5.51 18.64 -5.82
CA THR A 140 6.43 19.59 -6.46
C THR A 140 7.87 19.32 -6.09
N ASP A 141 8.11 19.13 -4.80
CA ASP A 141 9.42 18.98 -4.21
C ASP A 141 9.32 18.31 -2.83
N LYS A 142 10.47 17.88 -2.33
CA LYS A 142 10.59 17.32 -0.99
C LYS A 142 11.92 17.72 -0.37
N THR A 143 11.85 18.25 0.85
CA THR A 143 13.04 18.60 1.65
C THR A 143 13.03 17.86 2.98
N ARG A 144 14.22 17.65 3.55
CA ARG A 144 14.42 17.00 4.86
C ARG A 144 14.91 18.05 5.84
N GLU A 145 14.33 18.07 7.03
CA GLU A 145 14.80 18.89 8.15
C GLU A 145 15.20 17.96 9.31
N VAL A 146 16.31 18.32 9.98
CA VAL A 146 16.85 17.58 11.11
C VAL A 146 16.94 18.54 12.29
N ALA A 147 16.42 18.13 13.43
CA ALA A 147 16.46 18.92 14.65
C ALA A 147 17.93 19.13 15.12
N PRO A 148 18.24 20.25 15.78
CA PRO A 148 19.54 20.45 16.40
C PRO A 148 19.89 19.32 17.39
N PRO A 149 21.18 19.03 17.63
CA PRO A 149 21.60 18.01 18.58
C PRO A 149 20.94 18.20 19.96
N GLY A 150 20.31 17.13 20.47
CA GLY A 150 19.61 17.15 21.76
C GLY A 150 18.19 17.74 21.71
N GLN A 151 17.69 18.13 20.53
CA GLN A 151 16.32 18.59 20.33
C GLN A 151 15.51 17.62 19.46
N THR A 152 14.19 17.75 19.54
CA THR A 152 13.22 16.97 18.77
C THR A 152 12.09 17.86 18.32
N PHE A 153 11.45 17.51 17.21
CA PHE A 153 10.18 18.09 16.83
C PHE A 153 9.03 17.55 17.69
N THR A 154 7.83 18.11 17.57
CA THR A 154 6.59 17.53 18.10
C THR A 154 5.66 17.22 16.93
N THR A 155 5.20 15.99 16.85
CA THR A 155 4.31 15.52 15.77
C THR A 155 3.16 14.70 16.35
N TYR A 156 2.07 14.65 15.59
CA TYR A 156 0.79 14.08 15.99
C TYR A 156 0.37 12.98 15.01
N ASN A 157 -0.32 11.97 15.51
CA ASN A 157 -1.01 10.97 14.71
C ASN A 157 -2.21 10.42 15.49
N PHE A 158 -3.03 9.60 14.85
CA PHE A 158 -4.14 8.90 15.49
C PHE A 158 -4.45 7.61 14.73
N ALA A 159 -5.10 6.67 15.40
CA ALA A 159 -5.57 5.42 14.82
C ALA A 159 -7.03 5.56 14.36
N VAL A 160 -7.32 5.11 13.14
CA VAL A 160 -8.68 5.12 12.57
C VAL A 160 -9.23 3.69 12.57
N ALA A 161 -10.49 3.54 12.93
CA ALA A 161 -11.16 2.25 12.92
C ALA A 161 -11.20 1.62 11.52
N ASP A 162 -10.91 0.32 11.46
CA ASP A 162 -11.08 -0.59 10.33
C ASP A 162 -10.17 -0.32 9.13
N HIS A 163 -10.22 0.89 8.56
CA HIS A 163 -9.53 1.24 7.32
C HIS A 163 -8.05 1.55 7.53
N HIS A 164 -7.69 2.05 8.70
CA HIS A 164 -6.34 2.52 9.01
C HIS A 164 -5.81 3.59 8.04
N THR A 165 -6.68 4.47 7.55
CA THR A 165 -6.32 5.58 6.67
C THR A 165 -7.12 6.83 7.02
N TYR A 166 -6.64 7.99 6.58
CA TYR A 166 -7.35 9.27 6.68
C TYR A 166 -6.86 10.23 5.59
N PHE A 167 -7.36 11.47 5.61
CA PHE A 167 -6.97 12.51 4.65
C PHE A 167 -6.34 13.70 5.35
N ALA A 168 -5.13 14.07 4.93
CA ALA A 168 -4.30 15.12 5.52
C ALA A 168 -4.08 16.30 4.56
N GLY A 169 -3.96 17.52 5.08
CA GLY A 169 -3.81 18.76 4.29
C GLY A 169 -5.12 19.35 3.78
N GLN A 170 -5.04 20.51 3.14
CA GLN A 170 -6.18 21.24 2.57
C GLN A 170 -6.88 20.46 1.46
N GLY A 171 -6.10 19.83 0.57
CA GLY A 171 -6.62 18.94 -0.48
C GLY A 171 -7.12 17.60 0.05
N GLY A 172 -6.79 17.26 1.29
CA GLY A 172 -7.07 15.95 1.87
C GLY A 172 -6.36 14.84 1.11
N VAL A 173 -5.03 14.82 1.16
CA VAL A 173 -4.19 13.76 0.61
C VAL A 173 -4.41 12.46 1.38
N TRP A 174 -4.62 11.36 0.67
CA TRP A 174 -4.89 10.05 1.26
C TRP A 174 -3.62 9.42 1.85
N VAL A 175 -3.65 9.19 3.17
CA VAL A 175 -2.50 8.70 3.94
C VAL A 175 -2.90 7.52 4.83
N HIS A 176 -1.92 6.68 5.18
CA HIS A 176 -2.13 5.50 6.03
C HIS A 176 -1.70 5.79 7.48
N ASN A 177 -2.38 5.21 8.48
CA ASN A 177 -1.88 5.14 9.87
C ASN A 177 -1.58 3.70 10.31
N VAL A 178 -0.66 3.49 11.24
CA VAL A 178 -0.61 2.23 12.01
C VAL A 178 -1.33 2.43 13.34
N CYS A 179 -2.07 1.40 13.76
CA CYS A 179 -2.68 1.34 15.07
C CYS A 179 -1.61 1.04 16.14
N GLY A 180 -1.41 1.95 17.10
CA GLY A 180 -0.30 1.94 18.06
C GLY A 180 -0.17 0.68 18.92
N LYS A 181 -1.26 -0.06 19.20
CA LYS A 181 -1.18 -1.28 20.02
C LYS A 181 -0.36 -2.43 19.43
N LEU A 182 -0.30 -2.54 18.10
CA LEU A 182 0.57 -3.54 17.44
C LEU A 182 2.04 -3.08 17.42
N LEU A 183 2.29 -1.77 17.53
CA LEU A 183 3.63 -1.23 17.72
C LEU A 183 4.04 -1.36 19.19
N ASP A 184 3.24 -0.97 20.19
CA ASP A 184 3.74 -0.85 21.57
C ASP A 184 4.19 -2.19 22.19
N GLU A 185 3.42 -3.27 22.06
CA GLU A 185 3.81 -4.58 22.62
C GLU A 185 4.95 -5.25 21.83
N TYR A 186 4.98 -5.06 20.51
CA TYR A 186 6.02 -5.63 19.65
C TYR A 186 7.32 -4.84 19.71
N THR A 187 7.25 -3.50 19.76
CA THR A 187 8.41 -2.60 19.82
C THR A 187 9.03 -2.63 21.20
N VAL A 188 8.28 -2.75 22.30
CA VAL A 188 8.87 -2.92 23.65
C VAL A 188 9.61 -4.25 23.77
N PHE A 189 9.04 -5.36 23.28
CA PHE A 189 9.72 -6.66 23.32
C PHE A 189 10.99 -6.67 22.45
N HIS A 190 10.93 -6.16 21.21
CA HIS A 190 12.06 -6.18 20.29
C HIS A 190 13.11 -5.12 20.59
N LYS A 191 12.73 -3.94 21.10
CA LYS A 191 13.66 -2.92 21.59
C LYS A 191 14.35 -3.38 22.87
N ALA A 192 13.65 -3.97 23.83
CA ALA A 192 14.28 -4.56 25.01
C ALA A 192 15.22 -5.72 24.65
N LYS A 193 14.84 -6.57 23.67
CA LYS A 193 15.71 -7.64 23.16
C LYS A 193 16.93 -7.07 22.42
N LEU A 194 16.75 -6.02 21.63
CA LEU A 194 17.84 -5.34 20.93
C LEU A 194 18.78 -4.64 21.93
N ASP A 195 18.25 -3.94 22.93
CA ASP A 195 18.99 -3.27 24.00
C ASP A 195 19.73 -4.29 24.89
N GLU A 196 19.13 -5.46 25.18
CA GLU A 196 19.77 -6.60 25.85
C GLU A 196 20.93 -7.18 25.02
N LEU A 197 20.76 -7.23 23.70
CA LEU A 197 21.76 -7.78 22.77
C LEU A 197 22.87 -6.79 22.42
N THR A 198 22.62 -5.47 22.46
CA THR A 198 23.57 -4.42 22.05
C THR A 198 24.02 -3.49 23.19
N GLY A 199 23.53 -3.69 24.42
CA GLY A 199 23.91 -2.86 25.58
C GLY A 199 23.26 -1.48 25.59
N GLY A 200 22.09 -1.30 24.98
CA GLY A 200 21.30 -0.06 25.03
C GLY A 200 21.66 1.00 23.99
N GLY A 201 22.40 0.64 22.93
CA GLY A 201 22.63 1.51 21.78
C GLY A 201 22.76 0.70 20.49
N ALA A 202 22.25 1.22 19.37
CA ALA A 202 22.47 0.60 18.06
C ALA A 202 23.95 0.79 17.65
N PRO A 203 24.70 -0.30 17.36
CA PRO A 203 26.11 -0.17 16.98
C PRO A 203 26.28 0.68 15.71
N ALA A 204 27.40 1.39 15.61
CA ALA A 204 27.75 2.09 14.36
C ALA A 204 27.89 1.06 13.22
N PRO A 205 27.64 1.42 11.94
CA PRO A 205 27.69 0.49 10.80
C PRO A 205 28.92 -0.42 10.72
N ALA A 206 30.07 0.04 11.23
CA ALA A 206 31.33 -0.70 11.25
C ALA A 206 31.48 -1.70 12.42
N GLN A 207 30.59 -1.68 13.42
CA GLN A 207 30.66 -2.51 14.64
C GLN A 207 29.67 -3.69 14.60
N TRP A 208 28.93 -3.86 13.50
CA TRP A 208 27.89 -4.89 13.37
C TRP A 208 28.46 -6.30 13.17
N ASP A 209 29.66 -6.43 12.60
CA ASP A 209 30.31 -7.74 12.45
C ASP A 209 30.69 -8.32 13.82
N GLU A 210 31.12 -7.48 14.76
CA GLU A 210 31.42 -7.86 16.15
C GLU A 210 30.15 -8.18 16.95
N ALA A 211 29.07 -7.40 16.75
CA ALA A 211 27.77 -7.67 17.36
C ALA A 211 27.18 -9.02 16.89
N PHE A 212 27.33 -9.34 15.60
CA PHE A 212 26.91 -10.61 15.02
C PHE A 212 27.70 -11.79 15.58
N ASP A 213 29.04 -11.64 15.70
CA ASP A 213 29.90 -12.67 16.27
C ASP A 213 29.60 -12.91 17.78
N SER A 214 29.21 -11.86 18.51
CA SER A 214 28.74 -11.96 19.90
C SER A 214 27.41 -12.73 20.04
N ILE A 215 26.44 -12.44 19.16
CA ILE A 215 25.15 -13.14 19.12
C ILE A 215 25.35 -14.63 18.79
N LEU A 216 26.21 -14.93 17.82
CA LEU A 216 26.58 -16.31 17.47
C LEU A 216 27.32 -17.02 18.60
N GLN A 217 28.18 -16.35 19.35
CA GLN A 217 28.85 -16.93 20.52
C GLN A 217 27.84 -17.29 21.62
N LYS A 218 26.87 -16.41 21.90
CA LYS A 218 25.83 -16.68 22.91
C LYS A 218 24.91 -17.83 22.50
N LEU A 219 24.53 -17.94 21.23
CA LEU A 219 23.77 -19.08 20.70
C LEU A 219 24.56 -20.39 20.77
N LYS A 220 25.87 -20.36 20.50
CA LYS A 220 26.76 -21.53 20.63
C LYS A 220 26.96 -21.99 22.07
N ALA A 221 26.79 -21.11 23.04
CA ALA A 221 26.90 -21.41 24.46
C ALA A 221 25.59 -21.95 25.07
N ASP A 222 24.46 -21.82 24.36
CA ASP A 222 23.16 -22.34 24.80
C ASP A 222 22.99 -23.79 24.33
N SER A 223 23.16 -24.74 25.25
CA SER A 223 23.10 -26.18 24.99
C SER A 223 21.72 -26.67 24.52
N ARG A 224 20.69 -25.81 24.55
CA ARG A 224 19.33 -26.14 24.09
C ARG A 224 19.13 -25.90 22.60
N VAL A 225 20.06 -25.24 21.91
CA VAL A 225 19.95 -24.94 20.48
C VAL A 225 20.95 -25.77 19.68
N PRO A 226 20.50 -26.69 18.82
CA PRO A 226 21.39 -27.50 17.97
C PRO A 226 22.19 -26.66 16.95
N GLU A 227 23.43 -27.04 16.66
CA GLU A 227 24.36 -26.27 15.80
C GLU A 227 23.86 -26.09 14.35
N ASN A 228 23.06 -27.02 13.86
CA ASN A 228 22.42 -26.96 12.55
C ASN A 228 21.17 -26.06 12.51
N GLU A 229 20.65 -25.63 13.66
CA GLU A 229 19.43 -24.82 13.78
C GLU A 229 19.74 -23.34 14.05
N TYR A 230 21.01 -22.95 14.21
CA TYR A 230 21.38 -21.53 14.41
C TYR A 230 20.89 -20.62 13.27
N GLY A 231 20.94 -21.11 12.03
CA GLY A 231 20.42 -20.38 10.87
C GLY A 231 18.90 -20.22 10.89
N ASP A 232 18.17 -21.18 11.48
CA ASP A 232 16.72 -21.18 11.59
C ASP A 232 16.23 -20.39 12.81
N VAL A 233 17.00 -20.37 13.91
CA VAL A 233 16.74 -19.52 15.09
C VAL A 233 17.03 -18.06 14.77
N ILE A 234 18.15 -17.78 14.10
CA ILE A 234 18.42 -16.45 13.53
C ILE A 234 17.37 -16.12 12.46
N GLY A 235 17.01 -17.09 11.62
CA GLY A 235 15.91 -17.00 10.66
C GLY A 235 14.59 -16.60 11.32
N SER A 236 14.20 -17.23 12.44
CA SER A 236 12.99 -17.02 13.25
C SER A 236 12.99 -15.67 13.97
N LEU A 237 14.14 -15.20 14.44
CA LEU A 237 14.30 -13.82 14.94
C LEU A 237 14.14 -12.78 13.81
N LEU A 238 14.29 -13.20 12.56
CA LEU A 238 14.29 -12.38 11.35
C LEU A 238 13.12 -12.67 10.39
N THR A 239 12.22 -13.59 10.72
CA THR A 239 11.05 -13.93 9.92
C THR A 239 9.78 -13.53 10.66
N ASN A 240 9.12 -12.56 10.03
CA ASN A 240 7.82 -11.96 10.31
C ASN A 240 7.75 -10.96 11.49
N PRO A 241 7.41 -9.67 11.24
CA PRO A 241 6.53 -8.92 12.17
C PRO A 241 5.32 -9.81 12.48
N PRO A 242 4.64 -9.65 13.63
CA PRO A 242 3.78 -10.71 14.14
C PRO A 242 2.84 -11.18 13.03
N VAL A 243 2.86 -12.49 12.79
CA VAL A 243 1.70 -13.22 12.30
C VAL A 243 0.61 -12.99 13.36
N GLY A 244 -0.07 -11.86 13.22
CA GLY A 244 -0.83 -11.22 14.30
C GLY A 244 -1.57 -9.95 13.86
N ILE A 245 -1.47 -9.54 12.59
CA ILE A 245 -2.72 -9.16 11.93
C ILE A 245 -3.53 -10.46 11.90
N PRO A 246 -4.69 -10.56 12.58
CA PRO A 246 -5.51 -11.75 12.48
C PRO A 246 -5.68 -12.07 11.01
N ARG A 247 -5.58 -13.36 10.65
CA ARG A 247 -6.25 -13.83 9.44
C ARG A 247 -7.66 -13.25 9.54
N ILE A 248 -8.00 -12.26 8.71
CA ILE A 248 -9.40 -11.88 8.49
C ILE A 248 -10.02 -12.98 7.61
N GLY A 249 -10.05 -14.20 8.14
CA GLY A 249 -11.23 -15.03 8.17
C GLY A 249 -11.55 -15.13 9.65
N THR A 250 -12.59 -14.50 10.17
CA THR A 250 -13.97 -14.62 9.71
C THR A 250 -14.77 -13.43 10.23
N LEU A 251 -15.71 -12.93 9.41
CA LEU A 251 -16.67 -11.84 9.67
C LEU A 251 -16.23 -10.40 9.37
N VAL A 252 -15.46 -10.18 8.30
CA VAL A 252 -15.86 -9.09 7.39
C VAL A 252 -16.71 -9.78 6.35
N LYS A 253 -18.02 -9.51 6.34
CA LYS A 253 -18.85 -9.86 5.19
C LYS A 253 -18.04 -9.38 3.97
N SER A 254 -17.77 -10.26 3.00
CA SER A 254 -17.33 -9.86 1.66
C SER A 254 -18.02 -8.55 1.35
N PRO A 255 -17.28 -7.48 0.97
CA PRO A 255 -17.75 -6.09 1.02
C PRO A 255 -19.24 -6.10 0.76
N THR A 256 -20.04 -5.76 1.76
CA THR A 256 -21.50 -5.75 1.56
C THR A 256 -21.72 -4.69 0.51
N PHE A 257 -21.73 -5.12 -0.75
CA PHE A 257 -21.99 -4.35 -1.94
C PHE A 257 -23.42 -3.86 -1.73
N THR A 258 -23.58 -2.67 -1.17
CA THR A 258 -24.89 -2.15 -0.79
C THR A 258 -25.70 -2.00 -2.06
N ASN A 259 -26.71 -2.86 -2.14
CA ASN A 259 -27.51 -3.15 -3.31
C ASN A 259 -28.66 -2.15 -3.44
N THR A 260 -28.36 -0.85 -3.40
CA THR A 260 -29.42 0.15 -3.55
C THR A 260 -29.77 0.39 -5.02
N ASN A 261 -28.89 0.06 -6.00
CA ASN A 261 -29.22 0.14 -7.44
C ASN A 261 -28.44 -0.83 -8.38
N LYS A 262 -27.73 -1.86 -7.88
CA LYS A 262 -26.83 -2.74 -8.67
C LYS A 262 -25.73 -2.00 -9.47
N VAL A 263 -25.41 -0.76 -9.08
CA VAL A 263 -24.36 0.07 -9.67
C VAL A 263 -23.31 0.35 -8.59
N TRP A 264 -22.03 0.37 -8.97
CA TRP A 264 -20.93 0.83 -8.14
C TRP A 264 -20.03 1.78 -8.95
N ASP A 265 -19.59 2.89 -8.37
CA ASP A 265 -18.69 3.85 -9.01
C ASP A 265 -17.36 3.89 -8.26
N SER A 266 -16.24 3.84 -8.98
CA SER A 266 -14.92 4.02 -8.38
C SER A 266 -14.75 5.47 -7.95
N ALA A 267 -14.53 5.67 -6.66
CA ALA A 267 -14.23 6.98 -6.08
C ALA A 267 -12.87 7.54 -6.54
N VAL A 268 -12.01 6.71 -7.17
CA VAL A 268 -10.68 7.11 -7.66
C VAL A 268 -10.73 7.54 -9.11
N THR A 269 -11.48 6.81 -9.93
CA THR A 269 -11.41 6.95 -11.39
C THR A 269 -12.69 7.43 -12.04
N GLY A 270 -13.80 7.40 -11.30
CA GLY A 270 -15.14 7.60 -11.84
C GLY A 270 -15.62 6.45 -12.73
N LEU A 271 -14.89 5.32 -12.79
CA LEU A 271 -15.34 4.12 -13.51
C LEU A 271 -16.62 3.57 -12.89
N ARG A 272 -17.60 3.26 -13.74
CA ARG A 272 -18.93 2.84 -13.30
C ARG A 272 -19.18 1.37 -13.64
N TYR A 273 -19.67 0.61 -12.66
CA TYR A 273 -19.90 -0.81 -12.73
C TYR A 273 -21.38 -1.08 -12.55
N GLY A 274 -22.12 -1.03 -13.65
CA GLY A 274 -23.57 -1.15 -13.66
C GLY A 274 -24.10 -2.58 -13.43
N PRO A 275 -25.39 -2.81 -13.76
CA PRO A 275 -26.01 -4.12 -13.69
C PRO A 275 -25.38 -5.12 -14.67
N ASP A 276 -25.40 -6.40 -14.30
CA ASP A 276 -24.98 -7.51 -15.14
C ASP A 276 -26.05 -8.61 -15.11
N LYS A 277 -26.45 -9.12 -16.28
CA LYS A 277 -27.51 -10.14 -16.41
C LYS A 277 -27.13 -11.46 -15.75
N ASN A 278 -25.85 -11.84 -15.80
CA ASN A 278 -25.35 -13.13 -15.34
C ASN A 278 -24.86 -13.08 -13.89
N TYR A 279 -24.29 -11.95 -13.47
CA TYR A 279 -23.62 -11.81 -12.17
C TYR A 279 -24.32 -10.85 -11.20
N GLY A 280 -25.43 -10.25 -11.63
CA GLY A 280 -26.17 -9.22 -10.89
C GLY A 280 -25.58 -7.83 -11.06
N ASN A 281 -24.26 -7.66 -10.93
CA ASN A 281 -23.55 -6.41 -11.22
C ASN A 281 -22.17 -6.68 -11.85
N ARG A 282 -21.60 -5.64 -12.47
CA ARG A 282 -20.31 -5.74 -13.19
C ARG A 282 -19.12 -5.91 -12.26
N VAL A 283 -19.17 -5.43 -11.02
CA VAL A 283 -18.11 -5.72 -10.03
C VAL A 283 -17.99 -7.23 -9.78
N LYS A 284 -19.12 -7.93 -9.61
CA LYS A 284 -19.16 -9.39 -9.46
C LYS A 284 -18.70 -10.13 -10.71
N HIS A 285 -18.94 -9.56 -11.89
CA HIS A 285 -18.39 -10.08 -13.14
C HIS A 285 -16.86 -10.00 -13.13
N VAL A 286 -16.29 -8.81 -12.89
CA VAL A 286 -14.84 -8.62 -12.85
C VAL A 286 -14.20 -9.44 -11.72
N LEU A 287 -14.88 -9.58 -10.58
CA LEU A 287 -14.44 -10.43 -9.47
C LEU A 287 -14.24 -11.91 -9.87
N ARG A 288 -14.91 -12.42 -10.91
CA ARG A 288 -14.65 -13.79 -11.41
C ARG A 288 -13.25 -13.98 -11.97
N HIS A 289 -12.56 -12.88 -12.27
CA HIS A 289 -11.16 -12.86 -12.66
C HIS A 289 -10.21 -12.74 -11.45
N ALA A 290 -10.70 -12.76 -10.22
CA ALA A 290 -9.85 -12.81 -9.02
C ALA A 290 -9.43 -14.24 -8.63
N GLU A 291 -10.06 -15.25 -9.21
CA GLU A 291 -9.80 -16.66 -8.92
C GLU A 291 -9.77 -17.45 -10.24
N ASP A 292 -8.85 -18.41 -10.33
CA ASP A 292 -8.77 -19.25 -11.52
C ASP A 292 -9.97 -20.21 -11.63
N GLN A 293 -10.31 -20.54 -12.87
CA GLN A 293 -11.32 -21.53 -13.21
C GLN A 293 -10.66 -22.62 -14.06
N PRO A 294 -9.90 -23.56 -13.46
CA PRO A 294 -9.07 -24.52 -14.20
C PRO A 294 -9.84 -25.36 -15.23
N ASN A 295 -11.14 -25.60 -14.96
CA ASN A 295 -12.01 -26.38 -15.83
C ASN A 295 -12.65 -25.57 -16.97
N ARG A 296 -12.48 -24.24 -16.99
CA ARG A 296 -13.03 -23.36 -18.03
C ARG A 296 -12.32 -23.62 -19.36
N LYS A 297 -13.09 -23.80 -20.43
CA LYS A 297 -12.54 -23.90 -21.79
C LYS A 297 -11.92 -22.55 -22.20
N GLY A 298 -10.73 -22.62 -22.81
CA GLY A 298 -10.02 -21.44 -23.31
C GLY A 298 -9.24 -20.68 -22.24
N LYS A 299 -8.91 -19.44 -22.57
CA LYS A 299 -8.11 -18.52 -21.75
C LYS A 299 -8.97 -17.85 -20.67
N HIS A 300 -8.39 -17.62 -19.51
CA HIS A 300 -9.04 -16.89 -18.42
C HIS A 300 -8.02 -16.02 -17.70
N GLY A 301 -8.07 -14.70 -17.86
CA GLY A 301 -7.20 -13.81 -17.10
C GLY A 301 -7.52 -13.86 -15.61
N VAL A 302 -6.51 -14.03 -14.75
CA VAL A 302 -6.66 -14.11 -13.30
C VAL A 302 -5.74 -13.08 -12.62
N PHE A 303 -6.30 -12.20 -11.79
CA PHE A 303 -5.58 -11.19 -11.03
C PHE A 303 -4.81 -11.81 -9.86
N ASP A 304 -3.54 -11.43 -9.69
CA ASP A 304 -2.76 -11.79 -8.50
C ASP A 304 -3.29 -11.08 -7.24
N ALA A 305 -3.94 -9.92 -7.41
CA ALA A 305 -4.48 -9.09 -6.33
C ALA A 305 -5.69 -9.71 -5.60
N GLY A 306 -6.24 -10.80 -6.13
CA GLY A 306 -7.35 -11.54 -5.53
C GLY A 306 -8.64 -10.74 -5.33
N PRO A 307 -9.62 -11.30 -4.61
CA PRO A 307 -10.97 -10.74 -4.48
C PRO A 307 -11.04 -9.34 -3.86
N LYS A 308 -10.03 -8.96 -3.07
CA LYS A 308 -9.98 -7.68 -2.36
C LYS A 308 -9.20 -6.60 -3.10
N GLY A 309 -8.34 -6.96 -4.05
CA GLY A 309 -7.41 -6.02 -4.68
C GLY A 309 -7.61 -5.80 -6.18
N PHE A 310 -8.45 -6.60 -6.85
CA PHE A 310 -8.54 -6.53 -8.32
C PHE A 310 -9.02 -5.16 -8.84
N LEU A 311 -9.91 -4.46 -8.12
CA LEU A 311 -10.37 -3.12 -8.52
C LEU A 311 -9.23 -2.09 -8.50
N LYS A 312 -8.28 -2.19 -7.55
CA LYS A 312 -7.06 -1.37 -7.53
C LYS A 312 -6.32 -1.43 -8.86
N VAL A 313 -6.16 -2.65 -9.38
CA VAL A 313 -5.44 -2.90 -10.63
C VAL A 313 -6.20 -2.34 -11.82
N VAL A 314 -7.53 -2.39 -11.80
CA VAL A 314 -8.36 -1.80 -12.86
C VAL A 314 -8.27 -0.27 -12.83
N ASP A 315 -8.35 0.33 -11.64
CA ASP A 315 -8.21 1.76 -11.46
C ASP A 315 -6.81 2.26 -11.85
N GLU A 316 -5.76 1.56 -11.45
CA GLU A 316 -4.38 1.84 -11.89
C GLU A 316 -4.26 1.83 -13.42
N GLY A 317 -4.82 0.82 -14.09
CA GLY A 317 -4.76 0.75 -15.56
C GLY A 317 -5.53 1.88 -16.22
N TRP A 318 -6.67 2.27 -15.66
CA TRP A 318 -7.44 3.40 -16.14
C TRP A 318 -6.70 4.73 -16.00
N LEU A 319 -6.05 4.95 -14.86
CA LEU A 319 -5.23 6.13 -14.62
C LEU A 319 -4.02 6.15 -15.55
N LEU A 320 -3.34 5.02 -15.70
CA LEU A 320 -2.19 4.84 -16.58
C LEU A 320 -2.53 5.19 -18.03
N LYS A 321 -3.66 4.69 -18.53
CA LYS A 321 -4.21 5.04 -19.85
C LYS A 321 -4.39 6.56 -20.04
N GLN A 322 -4.79 7.29 -18.99
CA GLN A 322 -5.01 8.73 -19.08
C GLN A 322 -3.71 9.52 -19.00
N SER A 323 -2.82 9.14 -18.09
CA SER A 323 -1.57 9.87 -17.84
C SER A 323 -0.48 9.57 -18.86
N ASP A 324 -0.49 8.37 -19.42
CA ASP A 324 0.51 7.91 -20.40
C ASP A 324 -0.19 7.18 -21.55
N PRO A 325 -0.51 7.90 -22.65
CA PRO A 325 -1.10 7.28 -23.83
C PRO A 325 -0.24 6.18 -24.46
N SER A 326 1.07 6.15 -24.22
CA SER A 326 1.96 5.10 -24.75
C SER A 326 1.78 3.75 -24.07
N SER A 327 1.17 3.74 -22.88
CA SER A 327 0.76 2.51 -22.19
C SER A 327 -0.32 1.71 -22.92
N ILE A 328 -1.04 2.34 -23.85
CA ILE A 328 -2.11 1.70 -24.63
C ILE A 328 -1.49 0.91 -25.78
N LEU A 329 -1.30 -0.39 -25.58
CA LEU A 329 -0.77 -1.29 -26.61
C LEU A 329 -1.77 -1.55 -27.74
N LYS A 330 -3.06 -1.52 -27.39
CA LYS A 330 -4.15 -1.71 -28.35
C LYS A 330 -5.40 -0.98 -27.89
N HIS A 331 -6.04 -0.30 -28.83
CA HIS A 331 -7.35 0.32 -28.65
C HIS A 331 -8.25 -0.10 -29.79
N THR A 332 -9.46 -0.55 -29.47
CA THR A 332 -10.48 -0.91 -30.45
C THR A 332 -11.79 -0.27 -30.05
N THR A 333 -12.41 0.43 -30.99
CA THR A 333 -13.72 1.06 -30.83
C THR A 333 -14.79 0.27 -31.57
N GLY A 334 -16.03 0.39 -31.11
CA GLY A 334 -17.19 -0.28 -31.69
C GLY A 334 -18.48 0.26 -31.10
N VAL A 335 -19.57 -0.48 -31.31
CA VAL A 335 -20.89 -0.15 -30.76
C VAL A 335 -21.24 -1.16 -29.67
N SER A 336 -21.73 -0.67 -28.53
CA SER A 336 -22.19 -1.52 -27.45
C SER A 336 -23.44 -2.28 -27.89
N PRO A 337 -23.47 -3.62 -27.77
CA PRO A 337 -24.68 -4.39 -27.98
C PRO A 337 -25.67 -4.24 -26.81
N ILE A 338 -25.29 -3.55 -25.74
CA ILE A 338 -26.09 -3.37 -24.52
C ILE A 338 -26.73 -1.98 -24.52
N THR A 339 -25.94 -0.92 -24.72
CA THR A 339 -26.41 0.47 -24.65
C THR A 339 -26.69 1.08 -26.02
N GLY A 340 -26.16 0.49 -27.10
CA GLY A 340 -26.16 1.10 -28.43
C GLY A 340 -25.19 2.28 -28.58
N GLY A 341 -24.51 2.67 -27.51
CA GLY A 341 -23.50 3.74 -27.49
C GLY A 341 -22.09 3.26 -27.87
N PRO A 342 -21.07 4.14 -27.79
CA PRO A 342 -19.69 3.78 -28.07
C PRO A 342 -19.19 2.70 -27.09
N ARG A 343 -18.53 1.70 -27.66
CA ARG A 343 -17.81 0.66 -26.91
C ARG A 343 -16.32 0.76 -27.20
N GLU A 344 -15.52 0.65 -26.17
CA GLU A 344 -14.07 0.73 -26.27
C GLU A 344 -13.40 -0.44 -25.55
N VAL A 345 -12.34 -0.97 -26.16
CA VAL A 345 -11.50 -2.02 -25.60
C VAL A 345 -10.07 -1.53 -25.60
N PHE A 346 -9.47 -1.48 -24.42
CA PHE A 346 -8.08 -1.12 -24.21
C PHE A 346 -7.29 -2.36 -23.76
N VAL A 347 -6.08 -2.50 -24.27
CA VAL A 347 -5.04 -3.35 -23.68
C VAL A 347 -3.92 -2.44 -23.23
N ILE A 348 -3.74 -2.36 -21.91
CA ILE A 348 -2.89 -1.39 -21.23
C ILE A 348 -1.70 -2.15 -20.64
N GLU A 349 -0.48 -1.76 -20.98
CA GLU A 349 0.74 -2.31 -20.37
C GLU A 349 0.90 -1.75 -18.97
N MET A 350 0.90 -2.62 -17.95
CA MET A 350 0.97 -2.18 -16.55
C MET A 350 2.41 -2.05 -16.05
N GLY A 351 3.41 -2.48 -16.85
CA GLY A 351 4.83 -2.40 -16.49
C GLY A 351 5.26 -3.35 -15.36
N ARG A 352 4.33 -4.12 -14.80
CA ARG A 352 4.56 -5.09 -13.73
C ARG A 352 3.64 -6.29 -13.90
N ARG A 353 3.98 -7.40 -13.24
CA ARG A 353 3.07 -8.55 -13.13
C ARG A 353 1.81 -8.14 -12.38
N ILE A 354 0.65 -8.45 -12.98
CA ILE A 354 -0.67 -8.18 -12.39
C ILE A 354 -1.53 -9.45 -12.26
N GLY A 355 -1.07 -10.57 -12.82
CA GLY A 355 -1.83 -11.80 -12.89
C GLY A 355 -1.20 -12.85 -13.79
N PHE A 356 -2.03 -13.78 -14.24
CA PHE A 356 -1.67 -14.84 -15.18
C PHE A 356 -2.85 -15.23 -16.07
N GLU A 357 -2.56 -15.95 -17.16
CA GLU A 357 -3.59 -16.62 -17.97
C GLU A 357 -3.85 -18.02 -17.40
N GLY A 358 -5.02 -18.21 -16.81
CA GLY A 358 -5.53 -19.47 -16.31
C GLY A 358 -6.55 -20.12 -17.25
N GLY A 359 -7.44 -20.95 -16.68
CA GLY A 359 -8.31 -21.84 -17.43
C GLY A 359 -7.55 -23.02 -18.05
N LYS A 360 -8.24 -23.86 -18.83
CA LYS A 360 -7.62 -25.05 -19.44
C LYS A 360 -6.44 -24.69 -20.34
N ALA A 361 -6.57 -23.63 -21.14
CA ALA A 361 -5.51 -23.20 -22.04
C ALA A 361 -4.31 -22.63 -21.28
N GLY A 362 -4.57 -21.80 -20.25
CA GLY A 362 -3.53 -21.25 -19.39
C GLY A 362 -2.77 -22.34 -18.63
N ALA A 363 -3.50 -23.32 -18.06
CA ALA A 363 -2.90 -24.47 -17.37
C ALA A 363 -2.00 -25.29 -18.29
N GLN A 364 -2.43 -25.54 -19.54
CA GLN A 364 -1.61 -26.22 -20.56
C GLN A 364 -0.35 -25.40 -20.94
N ALA A 365 -0.42 -24.08 -20.88
CA ALA A 365 0.68 -23.16 -21.17
C ALA A 365 1.55 -22.82 -19.95
N GLY A 366 1.33 -23.47 -18.79
CA GLY A 366 2.12 -23.23 -17.57
C GLY A 366 1.78 -21.93 -16.84
N LEU A 367 0.52 -21.47 -16.92
CA LEU A 367 0.00 -20.26 -16.28
C LEU A 367 0.85 -19.01 -16.61
N PRO A 368 0.94 -18.63 -17.90
CA PRO A 368 1.84 -17.57 -18.32
C PRO A 368 1.49 -16.24 -17.64
N THR A 369 2.53 -15.53 -17.19
CA THR A 369 2.42 -14.25 -16.49
C THR A 369 1.76 -13.19 -17.37
N ALA A 370 0.79 -12.49 -16.81
CA ALA A 370 0.14 -11.34 -17.43
C ALA A 370 0.65 -10.03 -16.81
N THR A 371 1.12 -9.13 -17.67
CA THR A 371 1.52 -7.75 -17.30
C THR A 371 0.59 -6.70 -17.87
N LYS A 372 -0.42 -7.10 -18.65
CA LYS A 372 -1.32 -6.18 -19.34
C LYS A 372 -2.73 -6.29 -18.79
N LEU A 373 -3.40 -5.16 -18.64
CA LEU A 373 -4.81 -5.10 -18.31
C LEU A 373 -5.63 -4.96 -19.59
N ARG A 374 -6.57 -5.88 -19.81
CA ARG A 374 -7.62 -5.69 -20.81
C ARG A 374 -8.83 -5.07 -20.14
N LEU A 375 -9.17 -3.84 -20.53
CA LEU A 375 -10.30 -3.08 -20.00
C LEU A 375 -11.34 -2.85 -21.11
N ILE A 376 -12.59 -3.23 -20.83
CA ILE A 376 -13.71 -3.11 -21.77
C ILE A 376 -14.74 -2.19 -21.14
N ILE A 377 -15.05 -1.09 -21.82
CA ILE A 377 -16.00 -0.08 -21.35
C ILE A 377 -17.02 0.27 -22.44
N ASP A 378 -18.19 0.71 -21.99
CA ASP A 378 -19.18 1.42 -22.78
C ASP A 378 -19.25 2.88 -22.31
N ASP A 379 -19.72 3.77 -23.19
CA ASP A 379 -20.12 5.14 -22.85
C ASP A 379 -19.06 5.92 -22.05
N GLY A 380 -17.79 5.68 -22.41
CA GLY A 380 -16.60 6.35 -21.89
C GLY A 380 -16.18 5.98 -20.46
N LYS A 381 -17.03 5.34 -19.64
CA LYS A 381 -16.68 4.98 -18.25
C LYS A 381 -17.40 3.76 -17.67
N ASP A 382 -18.39 3.20 -18.38
CA ASP A 382 -19.18 2.07 -17.89
C ASP A 382 -18.43 0.76 -18.14
N VAL A 383 -17.83 0.19 -17.09
CA VAL A 383 -17.04 -1.04 -17.15
C VAL A 383 -17.92 -2.25 -17.43
N LEU A 384 -17.65 -2.91 -18.56
CA LEU A 384 -18.27 -4.19 -18.92
C LEU A 384 -17.50 -5.38 -18.34
N SER A 385 -16.16 -5.32 -18.42
CA SER A 385 -15.27 -6.35 -17.91
C SER A 385 -13.83 -5.82 -17.87
N ALA A 386 -13.02 -6.35 -16.95
CA ALA A 386 -11.60 -6.09 -16.90
C ALA A 386 -10.86 -7.36 -16.44
N PHE A 387 -9.72 -7.69 -17.05
CA PHE A 387 -8.93 -8.86 -16.65
C PHE A 387 -7.49 -8.81 -17.14
N PRO A 388 -6.55 -9.50 -16.48
CA PRO A 388 -5.18 -9.65 -16.96
C PRO A 388 -5.10 -10.41 -18.28
N THR A 389 -4.21 -10.00 -19.17
CA THR A 389 -3.95 -10.68 -20.44
C THR A 389 -2.46 -10.74 -20.75
N VAL A 390 -2.07 -11.80 -21.46
CA VAL A 390 -0.71 -11.92 -22.03
C VAL A 390 -0.68 -11.31 -23.43
N SER A 391 -1.79 -11.45 -24.17
CA SER A 391 -1.94 -10.97 -25.54
C SER A 391 -2.17 -9.46 -25.58
N PRO A 392 -1.55 -8.75 -26.54
CA PRO A 392 -1.87 -7.36 -26.84
C PRO A 392 -3.25 -7.17 -27.50
#